data_AF-A0A367ZJN4-F1
#
_entry.id   AF-A0A367ZJN4-F1
#
_cell.length_a   1.000
_cell.length_b   1.000
_cell.length_c   1.000
_cell.angle_alpha   90.00
_cell.angle_beta   90.00
_cell.angle_gamma   90.00
#
_symmetry.space_group_name_H-M   'P 1'
#
loop_
_entity.id
_entity.type
_entity.pdbx_description
1 polymer ?
#
loop_
_entity_poly.entity_id
_entity_poly.type
_entity_poly.pdbx_seq_one_letter_code
_entity_poly.pdbx_strand_id
1 'polypeptide(L)'
;MIIKGGQAMHDNARFAPWRWVGIIFLLVMALPAGGLADDHLEVMYQKVIQAAIKHDHHPWRDFILRHVLRIDPATLDLIHMAASQAEMRGFPMPGERWLRSIGHPQLVYRVKRTRIRSEQELHQAMTGGAGPLTRGQTALMTIYQTLSSEPITRLRPFAFRSKVQVVLTDLSVIEEDPFIDQTTYQGRPLRAIISFDFWPMAVGAIQFSSIYFLQAWRDANGNFQYGLPSPTIIRSNAIHEYAHTLDRMLPRVFSPIREIMQTGFVIDNILRFAKERSGCYGKDSAHFLNEVTTPLAASLEGWAIFHEMINSEEVAAEIRRQVERLAFERPGPVTYTFDGDYELVNWDDPRVTGPVALRVEGVQACILYRLARETRADWRGVCQAFSLVNRNLRILRDVLRSFIHLFPDQAADAIRIVDEETHGKLTLDELTDLFGDSPTLGPLLANRGRPGPAFCPVEETESSAPPSVDPRSSLQTGLEDILDLPTE
;
A
#
# COMPACT_ATOMS: atom_id res chain seq x y z
N MET A 1 -28.38 -3.98 -63.91
CA MET A 1 -28.63 -5.38 -63.50
C MET A 1 -27.44 -6.22 -63.95
N ILE A 2 -26.55 -6.58 -63.03
CA ILE A 2 -25.70 -7.77 -62.96
C ILE A 2 -25.09 -7.73 -61.55
N ILE A 3 -25.36 -8.80 -60.79
CA ILE A 3 -24.81 -9.08 -59.46
C ILE A 3 -23.50 -9.84 -59.64
N LYS A 4 -22.43 -9.40 -58.96
CA LYS A 4 -21.31 -10.22 -58.43
C LYS A 4 -20.72 -9.38 -57.29
N GLY A 5 -20.68 -9.78 -56.02
CA GLY A 5 -20.44 -11.12 -55.48
C GLY A 5 -18.97 -11.20 -55.08
N GLY A 6 -18.64 -10.70 -53.88
CA GLY A 6 -17.29 -10.71 -53.32
C GLY A 6 -17.34 -10.83 -51.81
N GLN A 7 -17.24 -12.07 -51.32
CA GLN A 7 -17.03 -12.42 -49.92
C GLN A 7 -15.73 -11.78 -49.40
N ALA A 8 -15.84 -10.90 -48.42
CA ALA A 8 -14.71 -10.59 -47.54
C ALA A 8 -14.77 -11.57 -46.36
N MET A 9 -13.81 -12.50 -46.35
CA MET A 9 -13.55 -13.41 -45.24
C MET A 9 -13.33 -12.62 -43.95
N HIS A 10 -14.11 -12.96 -42.93
CA HIS A 10 -13.79 -12.69 -41.54
C HIS A 10 -12.49 -13.43 -41.17
N ASP A 11 -11.37 -12.73 -41.21
CA ASP A 11 -10.15 -13.15 -40.52
C ASP A 11 -10.37 -13.00 -39.00
N ASN A 12 -11.01 -14.02 -38.43
CA ASN A 12 -10.85 -14.35 -37.02
C ASN A 12 -9.38 -14.72 -36.82
N ALA A 13 -8.55 -13.71 -36.56
CA ALA A 13 -7.20 -13.85 -36.07
C ALA A 13 -7.26 -14.62 -34.75
N ARG A 14 -7.11 -15.94 -34.86
CA ARG A 14 -7.02 -16.88 -33.74
C ARG A 14 -5.94 -16.37 -32.79
N PHE A 15 -6.35 -15.99 -31.58
CA PHE A 15 -5.49 -15.78 -30.43
C PHE A 15 -4.58 -17.01 -30.29
N ALA A 16 -3.31 -16.88 -30.68
CA ALA A 16 -2.36 -17.98 -30.59
C ALA A 16 -1.71 -17.97 -29.18
N PRO A 17 -2.07 -18.91 -28.28
CA PRO A 17 -1.57 -18.95 -26.90
C PRO A 17 -0.04 -19.02 -26.81
N TRP A 18 0.62 -19.51 -27.85
CA TRP A 18 2.09 -19.62 -27.95
C TRP A 18 2.83 -18.28 -27.89
N ARG A 19 2.19 -17.15 -28.27
CA ARG A 19 2.80 -15.82 -28.19
C ARG A 19 3.02 -15.36 -26.75
N TRP A 20 2.19 -15.84 -25.82
CA TRP A 20 2.34 -15.55 -24.40
C TRP A 20 3.41 -16.43 -23.75
N VAL A 21 3.64 -17.64 -24.25
CA VAL A 21 4.64 -18.59 -23.69
C VAL A 21 6.06 -18.02 -23.69
N GLY A 22 6.48 -17.33 -24.76
CA GLY A 22 7.80 -16.70 -24.83
C GLY A 22 7.98 -15.51 -23.87
N ILE A 23 6.93 -14.71 -23.68
CA ILE A 23 6.89 -13.60 -22.73
C ILE A 23 6.89 -14.13 -21.29
N ILE A 24 6.13 -15.20 -21.03
CA ILE A 24 6.05 -15.92 -19.76
C ILE A 24 7.42 -16.49 -19.37
N PHE A 25 8.13 -17.14 -20.31
CA PHE A 25 9.44 -17.75 -20.03
C PHE A 25 10.50 -16.72 -19.61
N LEU A 26 10.54 -15.56 -20.27
CA LEU A 26 11.46 -14.46 -19.91
C LEU A 26 11.18 -13.85 -18.54
N LEU A 27 9.93 -13.88 -18.08
CA LEU A 27 9.50 -13.24 -16.82
C LEU A 27 9.59 -14.18 -15.62
N VAL A 28 9.41 -15.49 -15.82
CA VAL A 28 9.62 -16.52 -14.78
C VAL A 28 11.09 -16.65 -14.39
N MET A 29 12.01 -16.43 -15.33
CA MET A 29 13.46 -16.47 -15.08
C MET A 29 13.99 -15.29 -14.24
N ALA A 30 13.15 -14.28 -13.98
CA ALA A 30 13.48 -13.13 -13.12
C ALA A 30 13.05 -13.32 -11.65
N LEU A 31 12.42 -14.45 -11.30
CA LEU A 31 12.04 -14.75 -9.92
C LEU A 31 13.25 -15.26 -9.15
N PRO A 32 13.68 -14.58 -8.07
CA PRO A 32 14.79 -15.06 -7.28
C PRO A 32 14.41 -16.33 -6.52
N ALA A 33 15.30 -17.33 -6.57
CA ALA A 33 15.29 -18.46 -5.66
C ALA A 33 15.66 -17.93 -4.25
N GLY A 34 14.66 -17.76 -3.39
CA GLY A 34 14.88 -17.33 -2.00
C GLY A 34 15.58 -18.44 -1.21
N GLY A 35 16.74 -18.12 -0.63
CA GLY A 35 17.38 -18.95 0.38
C GLY A 35 16.62 -18.92 1.70
N LEU A 36 16.58 -20.07 2.38
CA LEU A 36 16.02 -20.27 3.72
C LEU A 36 16.89 -19.53 4.74
N ALA A 37 16.47 -18.34 5.16
CA ALA A 37 16.96 -17.68 6.36
C ALA A 37 15.75 -17.41 7.26
N ASP A 38 15.89 -17.70 8.56
CA ASP A 38 14.80 -17.70 9.55
C ASP A 38 14.29 -16.30 9.95
N ASP A 39 14.90 -15.22 9.43
CA ASP A 39 14.47 -13.86 9.74
C ASP A 39 13.24 -13.45 8.90
N HIS A 40 12.13 -13.17 9.59
CA HIS A 40 10.88 -12.65 8.99
C HIS A 40 11.14 -11.38 8.16
N LEU A 41 12.11 -10.55 8.53
CA LEU A 41 12.40 -9.27 7.89
C LEU A 41 13.82 -9.28 7.29
N GLU A 42 13.96 -9.05 5.98
CA GLU A 42 15.25 -8.81 5.34
C GLU A 42 15.36 -7.37 4.90
N VAL A 43 16.30 -6.61 5.49
CA VAL A 43 16.53 -5.21 5.13
C VAL A 43 17.72 -5.09 4.18
N MET A 44 17.49 -4.40 3.08
CA MET A 44 18.49 -3.99 2.11
C MET A 44 18.60 -2.46 2.13
N TYR A 45 19.83 -1.95 2.16
CA TYR A 45 20.11 -0.55 1.91
C TYR A 45 20.54 -0.39 0.45
N GLN A 46 19.89 0.53 -0.27
CA GLN A 46 20.16 0.86 -1.66
C GLN A 46 20.64 2.31 -1.77
N LYS A 47 21.90 2.51 -2.14
CA LYS A 47 22.41 3.85 -2.46
C LYS A 47 22.32 4.11 -3.95
N VAL A 48 21.59 5.15 -4.36
CA VAL A 48 21.70 5.68 -5.72
C VAL A 48 23.01 6.45 -5.81
N ILE A 49 23.91 5.98 -6.67
CA ILE A 49 25.24 6.58 -6.87
C ILE A 49 25.18 7.63 -7.97
N GLN A 50 24.35 7.41 -8.99
CA GLN A 50 24.27 8.25 -10.16
C GLN A 50 22.90 8.12 -10.84
N ALA A 51 22.37 9.23 -11.33
CA ALA A 51 21.30 9.26 -12.33
C ALA A 51 21.88 9.71 -13.68
N ALA A 52 21.45 9.08 -14.78
CA ALA A 52 21.92 9.44 -16.12
C ALA A 52 20.82 9.22 -17.16
N ILE A 53 20.87 9.98 -18.24
CA ILE A 53 20.05 9.74 -19.44
C ILE A 53 20.90 8.89 -20.40
N LYS A 54 20.46 7.66 -20.66
CA LYS A 54 21.02 6.78 -21.69
C LYS A 54 20.14 6.82 -22.92
N HIS A 55 20.74 7.11 -24.06
CA HIS A 55 20.08 7.06 -25.37
C HIS A 55 20.04 5.65 -25.98
N ASP A 56 20.19 4.61 -25.16
CA ASP A 56 20.17 3.21 -25.59
C ASP A 56 18.73 2.79 -25.94
N HIS A 57 18.26 3.20 -27.10
CA HIS A 57 17.15 2.56 -27.78
C HIS A 57 17.64 1.20 -28.26
N HIS A 58 16.90 0.12 -27.95
CA HIS A 58 17.11 -1.18 -28.59
C HIS A 58 16.07 -1.33 -29.69
N PRO A 59 16.32 -0.83 -30.92
CA PRO A 59 15.26 -0.66 -31.93
C PRO A 59 14.68 -2.01 -32.34
N TRP A 60 15.47 -3.08 -32.24
CA TRP A 60 15.04 -4.44 -32.51
C TRP A 60 14.00 -4.97 -31.50
N ARG A 61 14.08 -4.58 -30.22
CA ARG A 61 13.13 -5.02 -29.18
C ARG A 61 11.77 -4.38 -29.42
N ASP A 62 11.77 -3.08 -29.67
CA ASP A 62 10.56 -2.35 -30.04
C ASP A 62 9.98 -2.87 -31.36
N PHE A 63 10.85 -3.20 -32.33
CA PHE A 63 10.44 -3.80 -33.58
C PHE A 63 9.74 -5.16 -33.37
N ILE A 64 10.32 -6.05 -32.56
CA ILE A 64 9.69 -7.35 -32.26
C ILE A 64 8.35 -7.14 -31.56
N LEU A 65 8.29 -6.30 -30.52
CA LEU A 65 7.07 -6.13 -29.74
C LEU A 65 5.95 -5.46 -30.54
N ARG A 66 6.27 -4.42 -31.32
CA ARG A 66 5.28 -3.66 -32.11
C ARG A 66 4.94 -4.33 -33.44
N HIS A 67 5.94 -4.80 -34.19
CA HIS A 67 5.72 -5.26 -35.57
C HIS A 67 5.58 -6.78 -35.69
N VAL A 68 6.27 -7.55 -34.85
CA VAL A 68 6.16 -9.03 -34.87
C VAL A 68 5.02 -9.50 -33.97
N LEU A 69 4.93 -8.98 -32.75
CA LEU A 69 3.93 -9.38 -31.75
C LEU A 69 2.65 -8.53 -31.79
N ARG A 70 2.66 -7.39 -32.50
CA ARG A 70 1.51 -6.48 -32.65
C ARG A 70 0.94 -5.99 -31.31
N ILE A 71 1.81 -5.79 -30.32
CA ILE A 71 1.44 -5.16 -29.06
C ILE A 71 1.28 -3.67 -29.33
N ASP A 72 0.12 -3.11 -28.96
CA ASP A 72 -0.11 -1.68 -29.12
C ASP A 72 0.82 -0.87 -28.19
N PRO A 73 1.11 0.41 -28.52
CA PRO A 73 2.05 1.21 -27.74
C PRO A 73 1.71 1.33 -26.25
N ALA A 74 0.43 1.44 -25.88
CA ALA A 74 0.03 1.61 -24.49
C ALA A 74 0.27 0.33 -23.67
N THR A 75 -0.07 -0.84 -24.23
CA THR A 75 0.26 -2.14 -23.62
C THR A 75 1.76 -2.35 -23.52
N LEU A 76 2.53 -1.92 -24.52
CA LEU A 76 3.98 -2.02 -24.51
C LEU A 76 4.61 -1.15 -23.40
N ASP A 77 4.14 0.08 -23.24
CA ASP A 77 4.58 0.97 -22.17
C ASP A 77 4.27 0.37 -20.80
N LEU A 78 3.09 -0.24 -20.63
CA LEU A 78 2.73 -0.97 -19.40
C LEU A 78 3.68 -2.15 -19.12
N ILE A 79 4.05 -2.93 -20.15
CA ILE A 79 5.00 -4.03 -20.01
C ILE A 79 6.38 -3.52 -19.60
N HIS A 80 6.85 -2.42 -20.21
CA HIS A 80 8.12 -1.80 -19.85
C HIS A 80 8.10 -1.25 -18.42
N MET A 81 7.01 -0.62 -18.02
CA MET A 81 6.78 -0.15 -16.66
C MET A 81 6.84 -1.31 -15.66
N ALA A 82 6.07 -2.37 -15.90
CA ALA A 82 6.05 -3.56 -15.05
C ALA A 82 7.43 -4.24 -14.97
N ALA A 83 8.15 -4.36 -16.09
CA ALA A 83 9.50 -4.92 -16.11
C ALA A 83 10.50 -4.04 -15.36
N SER A 84 10.42 -2.72 -15.50
CA SER A 84 11.29 -1.77 -14.79
C SER A 84 11.01 -1.77 -13.30
N GLN A 85 9.73 -1.82 -12.88
CA GLN A 85 9.34 -2.04 -11.49
C GLN A 85 9.85 -3.37 -10.94
N ALA A 86 9.71 -4.45 -11.71
CA ALA A 86 10.24 -5.75 -11.32
C ALA A 86 11.77 -5.75 -11.22
N GLU A 87 12.48 -5.03 -12.09
CA GLU A 87 13.93 -4.87 -12.02
C GLU A 87 14.35 -4.02 -10.81
N MET A 88 13.65 -2.91 -10.55
CA MET A 88 13.86 -2.08 -9.37
C MET A 88 13.58 -2.83 -8.07
N ARG A 89 12.59 -3.73 -8.03
CA ARG A 89 12.21 -4.42 -6.78
C ARG A 89 12.92 -5.75 -6.63
N GLY A 90 12.94 -6.54 -7.70
CA GLY A 90 13.55 -7.86 -7.83
C GLY A 90 15.05 -7.87 -8.07
N PHE A 91 15.79 -6.87 -7.58
CA PHE A 91 17.25 -6.96 -7.42
C PHE A 91 17.59 -7.37 -5.96
N PRO A 92 17.25 -8.60 -5.51
CA PRO A 92 17.28 -8.94 -4.09
C PRO A 92 18.69 -9.12 -3.52
N MET A 93 19.71 -9.18 -4.38
CA MET A 93 21.07 -9.50 -3.94
C MET A 93 21.91 -8.24 -3.77
N PRO A 94 22.83 -8.22 -2.79
CA PRO A 94 23.86 -7.18 -2.71
C PRO A 94 24.65 -7.05 -4.02
N GLY A 95 25.06 -5.83 -4.37
CA GLY A 95 25.83 -5.56 -5.58
C GLY A 95 25.49 -4.23 -6.24
N GLU A 96 26.14 -3.94 -7.37
CA GLU A 96 25.91 -2.74 -8.16
C GLU A 96 25.18 -3.07 -9.46
N ARG A 97 24.19 -2.24 -9.84
CA ARG A 97 23.42 -2.41 -11.08
C ARG A 97 22.92 -1.08 -11.62
N TRP A 98 22.64 -1.04 -12.92
CA TRP A 98 21.83 0.02 -13.52
C TRP A 98 20.35 -0.38 -13.51
N LEU A 99 19.51 0.45 -12.89
CA LEU A 99 18.05 0.35 -12.93
C LEU A 99 17.50 1.36 -13.94
N ARG A 100 16.35 1.07 -14.54
CA ARG A 100 15.64 2.00 -15.43
C ARG A 100 14.46 2.63 -14.69
N SER A 101 14.19 3.91 -14.94
CA SER A 101 12.98 4.60 -14.48
C SER A 101 11.70 3.86 -14.88
N ILE A 102 10.66 3.93 -14.03
CA ILE A 102 9.36 3.28 -14.21
C ILE A 102 8.62 3.85 -15.43
N GLY A 103 8.69 5.17 -15.63
CA GLY A 103 7.98 5.87 -16.72
C GLY A 103 8.87 6.38 -17.84
N HIS A 104 10.19 6.41 -17.65
CA HIS A 104 11.11 7.08 -18.57
C HIS A 104 12.32 6.20 -18.90
N PRO A 105 12.22 5.28 -19.88
CA PRO A 105 13.20 4.20 -20.09
C PRO A 105 14.64 4.65 -20.44
N GLN A 106 14.82 5.92 -20.82
CA GLN A 106 16.13 6.54 -21.04
C GLN A 106 16.77 7.02 -19.72
N LEU A 107 15.97 7.36 -18.71
CA LEU A 107 16.48 7.70 -17.39
C LEU A 107 16.86 6.42 -16.65
N VAL A 108 18.10 6.35 -16.19
CA VAL A 108 18.66 5.20 -15.49
C VAL A 108 19.39 5.62 -14.21
N TYR A 109 19.40 4.71 -13.25
CA TYR A 109 20.02 4.89 -11.94
C TYR A 109 21.09 3.83 -11.73
N ARG A 110 22.32 4.23 -11.45
CA ARG A 110 23.33 3.32 -10.92
C ARG A 110 23.10 3.20 -9.43
N VAL A 111 22.79 2.00 -8.97
CA VAL A 111 22.51 1.71 -7.56
C VAL A 111 23.50 0.71 -7.00
N LYS A 112 23.77 0.81 -5.70
CA LYS A 112 24.51 -0.18 -4.91
C LYS A 112 23.65 -0.68 -3.76
N ARG A 113 23.43 -1.99 -3.68
CA ARG A 113 22.73 -2.63 -2.57
C ARG A 113 23.68 -3.33 -1.62
N THR A 114 23.38 -3.16 -0.33
CA THR A 114 24.04 -3.83 0.78
C THR A 114 22.97 -4.42 1.69
N ARG A 115 23.13 -5.67 2.13
CA ARG A 115 22.27 -6.25 3.15
C ARG A 115 22.63 -5.67 4.50
N ILE A 116 21.62 -5.28 5.28
CA ILE A 116 21.77 -4.64 6.59
C ILE A 116 21.28 -5.59 7.68
N ARG A 117 22.09 -5.78 8.72
CA ARG A 117 21.77 -6.60 9.89
C ARG A 117 21.74 -5.83 11.20
N SER A 118 22.26 -4.60 11.21
CA SER A 118 22.30 -3.77 12.41
C SER A 118 22.19 -2.28 12.07
N GLU A 119 21.81 -1.49 13.07
CA GLU A 119 21.79 -0.03 12.97
C GLU A 119 23.17 0.54 12.63
N GLN A 120 24.23 -0.05 13.20
CA GLN A 120 25.61 0.33 12.92
C GLN A 120 26.00 0.07 11.47
N GLU A 121 25.63 -1.09 10.90
CA GLU A 121 25.85 -1.40 9.48
C GLU A 121 25.12 -0.40 8.57
N LEU A 122 23.87 -0.04 8.92
CA LEU A 122 23.10 0.94 8.17
C LEU A 122 23.77 2.33 8.22
N HIS A 123 24.16 2.79 9.41
CA HIS A 123 24.86 4.06 9.59
C HIS A 123 26.17 4.09 8.79
N GLN A 124 26.96 3.01 8.84
CA GLN A 124 28.19 2.88 8.07
C GLN A 124 27.93 2.91 6.56
N ALA A 125 26.87 2.24 6.08
CA ALA A 125 26.51 2.25 4.67
C ALA A 125 26.08 3.64 4.16
N MET A 126 25.38 4.41 5.00
CA MET A 126 24.94 5.79 4.70
C MET A 126 26.10 6.79 4.66
N THR A 127 26.97 6.75 5.68
CA THR A 127 27.99 7.79 5.92
C THR A 127 29.41 7.41 5.49
N GLY A 128 29.65 6.14 5.13
CA GLY A 128 31.01 5.61 4.99
C GLY A 128 31.73 5.41 6.32
N GLY A 129 31.03 5.52 7.46
CA GLY A 129 31.56 5.29 8.80
C GLY A 129 32.02 6.54 9.56
N ALA A 130 31.95 7.73 8.96
CA ALA A 130 32.27 8.98 9.61
C ALA A 130 31.45 10.14 9.03
N GLY A 131 30.54 10.71 9.82
CA GLY A 131 29.75 11.89 9.42
C GLY A 131 28.34 11.87 10.02
N PRO A 132 27.68 13.04 10.11
CA PRO A 132 26.26 13.09 10.45
C PRO A 132 25.42 12.53 9.30
N LEU A 133 24.23 12.02 9.62
CA LEU A 133 23.24 11.63 8.63
C LEU A 133 22.67 12.89 7.94
N THR A 134 22.42 12.79 6.63
CA THR A 134 21.55 13.77 5.96
C THR A 134 20.13 13.69 6.52
N ARG A 135 19.29 14.66 6.17
CA ARG A 135 17.87 14.64 6.55
C ARG A 135 17.18 13.36 6.06
N GLY A 136 17.30 13.07 4.77
CA GLY A 136 16.70 11.89 4.17
C GLY A 136 17.25 10.57 4.78
N GLN A 137 18.55 10.51 5.08
CA GLN A 137 19.16 9.37 5.78
C GLN A 137 18.65 9.21 7.21
N THR A 138 18.40 10.31 7.92
CA THR A 138 17.78 10.30 9.26
C THR A 138 16.38 9.69 9.22
N ALA A 139 15.60 9.96 8.18
CA ALA A 139 14.30 9.30 7.98
C ALA A 139 14.47 7.80 7.74
N LEU A 140 15.39 7.38 6.85
CA LEU A 140 15.64 5.95 6.62
C LEU A 140 16.11 5.21 7.88
N MET A 141 16.92 5.87 8.73
CA MET A 141 17.32 5.31 10.03
C MET A 141 16.10 5.13 10.95
N THR A 142 15.22 6.13 10.99
CA THR A 142 13.98 6.05 11.78
C THR A 142 13.08 4.92 11.29
N ILE A 143 12.97 4.72 9.97
CA ILE A 143 12.25 3.58 9.38
C ILE A 143 12.87 2.26 9.83
N TYR A 144 14.19 2.10 9.74
CA TYR A 144 14.89 0.88 10.18
C TYR A 144 14.60 0.53 11.65
N GLN A 145 14.69 1.52 12.53
CA GLN A 145 14.35 1.37 13.95
C GLN A 145 12.89 0.95 14.14
N THR A 146 11.98 1.54 13.35
CA THR A 146 10.55 1.21 13.40
C THR A 146 10.27 -0.22 12.96
N LEU A 147 10.94 -0.73 11.92
CA LEU A 147 10.79 -2.09 11.42
C LEU A 147 11.20 -3.18 12.44
N SER A 148 12.03 -2.80 13.41
CA SER A 148 12.46 -3.65 14.52
C SER A 148 11.68 -3.40 15.82
N SER A 149 10.70 -2.49 15.78
CA SER A 149 9.96 -2.07 16.97
C SER A 149 8.82 -3.04 17.34
N GLU A 150 8.28 -2.82 18.53
CA GLU A 150 7.15 -3.60 19.04
C GLU A 150 5.88 -3.51 18.17
N PRO A 151 5.43 -2.34 17.67
CA PRO A 151 4.33 -2.23 16.71
C PRO A 151 4.41 -3.23 15.55
N ILE A 152 5.57 -3.35 14.91
CA ILE A 152 5.77 -4.26 13.77
C ILE A 152 5.79 -5.72 14.25
N THR A 153 6.46 -5.99 15.36
CA THR A 153 6.57 -7.36 15.92
C THR A 153 5.20 -7.92 16.31
N ARG A 154 4.32 -7.11 16.89
CA ARG A 154 2.95 -7.49 17.28
C ARG A 154 2.06 -7.83 16.08
N LEU A 155 2.38 -7.35 14.87
CA LEU A 155 1.63 -7.62 13.65
C LEU A 155 2.06 -8.90 12.92
N ARG A 156 3.27 -9.40 13.19
CA ARG A 156 3.83 -10.61 12.54
C ARG A 156 2.91 -11.83 12.58
N PRO A 157 2.18 -12.14 13.68
CA PRO A 157 1.29 -13.31 13.71
C PRO A 157 0.16 -13.25 12.67
N PHE A 158 -0.17 -12.05 12.16
CA PHE A 158 -1.19 -11.83 11.15
C PHE A 158 -0.60 -11.67 9.74
N ALA A 159 0.72 -11.75 9.60
CA ALA A 159 1.39 -11.56 8.32
C ALA A 159 1.06 -12.69 7.36
N PHE A 160 0.61 -12.34 6.15
CA PHE A 160 0.46 -13.31 5.08
C PHE A 160 1.82 -13.82 4.58
N ARG A 161 2.80 -12.92 4.48
CA ARG A 161 4.13 -13.25 3.95
C ARG A 161 4.99 -13.80 5.08
N SER A 162 5.54 -15.00 4.89
CA SER A 162 6.52 -15.58 5.82
C SER A 162 7.83 -14.79 5.88
N LYS A 163 8.15 -14.04 4.82
CA LYS A 163 9.31 -13.17 4.73
C LYS A 163 8.95 -11.86 4.04
N VAL A 164 9.35 -10.76 4.65
CA VAL A 164 9.17 -9.39 4.16
C VAL A 164 10.53 -8.81 3.84
N GLN A 165 10.75 -8.45 2.58
CA GLN A 165 11.93 -7.70 2.18
C GLN A 165 11.64 -6.20 2.25
N VAL A 166 12.58 -5.44 2.80
CA VAL A 166 12.53 -3.98 2.83
C VAL A 166 13.76 -3.40 2.13
N VAL A 167 13.56 -2.39 1.30
CA VAL A 167 14.60 -1.66 0.59
C VAL A 167 14.57 -0.20 1.04
N LEU A 168 15.60 0.21 1.79
CA LEU A 168 15.84 1.59 2.19
C LEU A 168 16.69 2.29 1.13
N THR A 169 16.07 3.14 0.32
CA THR A 169 16.72 3.79 -0.82
C THR A 169 17.22 5.19 -0.46
N ASP A 170 18.53 5.34 -0.43
CA ASP A 170 19.24 6.59 -0.22
C ASP A 170 19.48 7.30 -1.56
N LEU A 171 18.88 8.47 -1.67
CA LEU A 171 18.94 9.42 -2.78
C LEU A 171 19.72 10.69 -2.42
N SER A 172 20.54 10.68 -1.36
CA SER A 172 21.33 11.85 -0.90
C SER A 172 22.08 12.56 -2.03
N VAL A 173 22.67 11.81 -2.97
CA VAL A 173 23.38 12.39 -4.14
C VAL A 173 22.48 13.26 -5.03
N ILE A 174 21.18 12.99 -5.04
CA ILE A 174 20.15 13.75 -5.77
C ILE A 174 19.56 14.85 -4.88
N GLU A 175 19.40 14.58 -3.58
CA GLU A 175 18.88 15.55 -2.61
C GLU A 175 19.80 16.77 -2.45
N GLU A 176 21.10 16.54 -2.52
CA GLU A 176 22.15 17.55 -2.37
C GLU A 176 22.44 18.31 -3.67
N ASP A 177 21.87 17.90 -4.81
CA ASP A 177 22.04 18.60 -6.08
C ASP A 177 21.20 19.89 -6.09
N PRO A 178 21.84 21.09 -6.07
CA PRO A 178 21.12 22.36 -6.02
C PRO A 178 20.35 22.68 -7.32
N PHE A 179 20.61 21.94 -8.40
CA PHE A 179 19.99 22.14 -9.71
C PHE A 179 18.92 21.08 -10.03
N ILE A 180 18.66 20.11 -9.15
CA ILE A 180 17.72 19.02 -9.45
C ILE A 180 16.29 19.51 -9.73
N ASP A 181 15.89 20.60 -9.09
CA ASP A 181 14.57 21.23 -9.28
C ASP A 181 14.48 22.04 -10.58
N GLN A 182 15.63 22.50 -11.10
CA GLN A 182 15.73 23.24 -12.36
C GLN A 182 15.95 22.30 -13.55
N THR A 183 16.49 21.11 -13.28
CA THR A 183 16.75 20.11 -14.31
C THR A 183 15.44 19.47 -14.70
N THR A 184 15.04 19.64 -15.96
CA THR A 184 13.83 19.02 -16.50
C THR A 184 14.17 17.90 -17.48
N TYR A 185 13.38 16.83 -17.45
CA TYR A 185 13.37 15.80 -18.48
C TYR A 185 11.98 15.73 -19.10
N GLN A 186 11.89 15.91 -20.42
CA GLN A 186 10.61 15.97 -21.15
C GLN A 186 9.63 17.01 -20.55
N GLY A 187 10.15 18.16 -20.11
CA GLY A 187 9.36 19.24 -19.52
C GLY A 187 8.89 18.99 -18.07
N ARG A 188 9.26 17.87 -17.44
CA ARG A 188 8.97 17.58 -16.02
C ARG A 188 10.22 17.75 -15.17
N PRO A 189 10.15 18.31 -13.96
CA PRO A 189 11.28 18.37 -13.04
C PRO A 189 11.83 16.96 -12.76
N LEU A 190 13.15 16.80 -12.81
CA LEU A 190 13.81 15.52 -12.63
C LEU A 190 13.56 14.96 -11.23
N ARG A 191 13.51 15.83 -10.19
CA ARG A 191 13.10 15.45 -8.84
C ARG A 191 11.75 14.74 -8.83
N ALA A 192 10.74 15.29 -9.50
CA ALA A 192 9.40 14.71 -9.51
C ALA A 192 9.38 13.31 -10.13
N ILE A 193 10.15 13.10 -11.21
CA ILE A 193 10.29 11.78 -11.84
C ILE A 193 10.96 10.79 -10.87
N ILE A 194 12.06 11.19 -10.23
CA ILE A 194 12.81 10.34 -9.28
C ILE A 194 11.95 10.01 -8.06
N SER A 195 11.25 11.00 -7.50
CA SER A 195 10.33 10.80 -6.37
C SER A 195 9.22 9.81 -6.72
N PHE A 196 8.72 9.82 -7.96
CA PHE A 196 7.75 8.84 -8.43
C PHE A 196 8.37 7.45 -8.59
N ASP A 197 9.56 7.35 -9.17
CA ASP A 197 10.27 6.07 -9.36
C ASP A 197 10.61 5.37 -8.04
N PHE A 198 10.93 6.16 -7.02
CA PHE A 198 11.29 5.69 -5.68
C PHE A 198 10.21 6.00 -4.63
N TRP A 199 8.95 6.10 -5.05
CA TRP A 199 7.82 6.28 -4.12
C TRP A 199 7.75 5.11 -3.12
N PRO A 200 7.38 5.36 -1.84
CA PRO A 200 7.15 4.29 -0.89
C PRO A 200 6.03 3.36 -1.35
N MET A 201 6.24 2.05 -1.24
CA MET A 201 5.22 1.08 -1.63
C MET A 201 5.58 -0.34 -1.17
N ALA A 202 4.55 -1.16 -0.96
CA ALA A 202 4.66 -2.54 -0.49
C ALA A 202 4.30 -3.62 -1.55
N VAL A 203 4.82 -3.50 -2.77
CA VAL A 203 4.58 -4.47 -3.86
C VAL A 203 5.73 -5.48 -3.97
N GLY A 204 5.57 -6.67 -3.39
CA GLY A 204 6.59 -7.73 -3.35
C GLY A 204 7.68 -7.47 -2.30
N ALA A 205 8.33 -6.31 -2.36
CA ALA A 205 9.16 -5.76 -1.29
C ALA A 205 8.56 -4.43 -0.83
N ILE A 206 8.84 -4.02 0.41
CA ILE A 206 8.58 -2.67 0.88
C ILE A 206 9.74 -1.78 0.41
N GLN A 207 9.45 -0.67 -0.23
CA GLN A 207 10.45 0.34 -0.57
C GLN A 207 10.17 1.60 0.24
N PHE A 208 11.24 2.21 0.76
CA PHE A 208 11.22 3.58 1.27
C PHE A 208 12.33 4.36 0.58
N SER A 209 12.11 5.65 0.30
CA SER A 209 13.17 6.51 -0.21
C SER A 209 13.38 7.73 0.66
N SER A 210 14.63 8.16 0.76
CA SER A 210 15.02 9.31 1.57
C SER A 210 14.38 10.61 1.08
N ILE A 211 14.18 10.75 -0.24
CA ILE A 211 13.61 11.97 -0.85
C ILE A 211 12.13 12.15 -0.54
N TYR A 212 11.38 11.05 -0.31
CA TYR A 212 9.96 11.11 0.04
C TYR A 212 9.72 11.88 1.33
N PHE A 213 10.63 11.75 2.31
CA PHE A 213 10.51 12.40 3.61
C PHE A 213 11.06 13.83 3.62
N LEU A 214 11.46 14.37 2.46
CA LEU A 214 11.84 15.78 2.35
C LEU A 214 10.60 16.59 1.97
N GLN A 215 9.83 17.01 2.97
CA GLN A 215 8.69 17.89 2.75
C GLN A 215 9.19 19.26 2.30
N ALA A 216 8.69 19.70 1.14
CA ALA A 216 8.92 21.04 0.63
C ALA A 216 7.85 21.98 1.17
N TRP A 217 8.25 23.11 1.75
CA TRP A 217 7.37 24.25 2.00
C TRP A 217 7.99 25.50 1.39
N ARG A 218 7.19 26.55 1.18
CA ARG A 218 7.72 27.86 0.81
C ARG A 218 7.86 28.74 2.04
N ASP A 219 9.00 29.39 2.20
CA ASP A 219 9.15 30.44 3.21
C ASP A 219 8.38 31.71 2.82
N ALA A 220 8.39 32.72 3.70
CA ALA A 220 7.70 33.99 3.47
C ALA A 220 8.15 34.73 2.20
N ASN A 221 9.33 34.40 1.66
CA ASN A 221 9.88 34.98 0.44
C ASN A 221 9.59 34.12 -0.81
N GLY A 222 8.83 33.03 -0.65
CA GLY A 222 8.50 32.09 -1.72
C GLY A 222 9.60 31.09 -2.03
N ASN A 223 10.71 31.04 -1.28
CA ASN A 223 11.78 30.07 -1.53
C ASN A 223 11.37 28.70 -0.99
N PHE A 224 11.70 27.64 -1.73
CA PHE A 224 11.53 26.29 -1.24
C PHE A 224 12.50 26.01 -0.09
N GLN A 225 11.94 25.53 0.99
CA GLN A 225 12.62 24.97 2.14
C GLN A 225 12.25 23.50 2.23
N TYR A 226 13.21 22.68 2.62
CA TYR A 226 13.00 21.25 2.80
C TYR A 226 13.26 20.87 4.25
N GLY A 227 12.45 19.97 4.78
CA GLY A 227 12.60 19.51 6.16
C GLY A 227 12.00 18.14 6.34
N LEU A 228 12.36 17.54 7.48
CA LEU A 228 11.83 16.25 7.84
C LEU A 228 10.47 16.44 8.51
N PRO A 229 9.49 15.57 8.20
CA PRO A 229 8.31 15.44 9.03
C PRO A 229 8.71 14.95 10.43
N SER A 230 7.76 15.02 11.36
CA SER A 230 7.98 14.50 12.71
C SER A 230 8.36 13.01 12.67
N PRO A 231 9.16 12.51 13.63
CA PRO A 231 9.44 11.08 13.75
C PRO A 231 8.15 10.23 13.83
N THR A 232 7.06 10.77 14.39
CA THR A 232 5.75 10.13 14.41
C THR A 232 5.26 9.81 13.00
N ILE A 233 5.28 10.78 12.08
CA ILE A 233 4.84 10.57 10.68
C ILE A 233 5.75 9.58 9.94
N ILE A 234 7.06 9.63 10.18
CA ILE A 234 8.01 8.68 9.56
C ILE A 234 7.71 7.25 10.03
N ARG A 235 7.52 7.05 11.34
CA ARG A 235 7.14 5.76 11.93
C ARG A 235 5.79 5.27 11.39
N SER A 236 4.83 6.19 11.27
CA SER A 236 3.49 5.92 10.73
C SER A 236 3.57 5.34 9.32
N ASN A 237 4.31 6.00 8.41
CA ASN A 237 4.54 5.48 7.06
C ASN A 237 5.21 4.09 7.07
N ALA A 238 6.14 3.82 8.00
CA ALA A 238 6.75 2.50 8.12
C ALA A 238 5.73 1.40 8.44
N ILE A 239 4.82 1.71 9.39
CA ILE A 239 3.75 0.81 9.83
C ILE A 239 2.71 0.63 8.72
N HIS A 240 2.33 1.72 8.04
CA HIS A 240 1.44 1.71 6.89
C HIS A 240 1.91 0.72 5.81
N GLU A 241 3.14 0.90 5.33
CA GLU A 241 3.69 0.04 4.28
C GLU A 241 3.88 -1.40 4.76
N TYR A 242 4.18 -1.61 6.04
CA TYR A 242 4.25 -2.96 6.59
C TYR A 242 2.86 -3.62 6.67
N ALA A 243 1.81 -2.88 6.98
CA ALA A 243 0.44 -3.39 7.04
C ALA A 243 -0.04 -3.95 5.69
N HIS A 244 0.39 -3.33 4.58
CA HIS A 244 0.17 -3.86 3.23
C HIS A 244 0.82 -5.24 2.98
N THR A 245 1.79 -5.65 3.81
CA THR A 245 2.38 -7.01 3.74
C THR A 245 1.59 -8.07 4.49
N LEU A 246 0.71 -7.65 5.41
CA LEU A 246 -0.26 -8.53 6.06
C LEU A 246 -1.37 -8.90 5.09
N ASP A 247 -1.66 -8.03 4.13
CA ASP A 247 -2.72 -8.21 3.16
C ASP A 247 -2.31 -9.18 2.03
N ARG A 248 -3.16 -10.18 1.75
CA ARG A 248 -3.07 -11.03 0.56
C ARG A 248 -3.47 -10.29 -0.70
N MET A 249 -4.16 -9.17 -0.55
CA MET A 249 -4.52 -8.26 -1.61
C MET A 249 -3.26 -7.64 -2.19
N LEU A 250 -2.61 -8.37 -3.08
CA LEU A 250 -1.66 -7.79 -4.01
C LEU A 250 -2.39 -6.65 -4.73
N PRO A 251 -1.81 -5.45 -4.84
CA PRO A 251 -2.26 -4.47 -5.81
C PRO A 251 -2.18 -5.12 -7.19
N ARG A 252 -3.29 -5.72 -7.62
CA ARG A 252 -3.45 -6.57 -8.81
C ARG A 252 -3.27 -5.80 -10.13
N VAL A 253 -2.86 -4.54 -10.05
CA VAL A 253 -2.50 -3.68 -11.18
C VAL A 253 -1.01 -3.81 -11.56
N PHE A 254 -0.14 -4.32 -10.68
CA PHE A 254 1.33 -4.23 -10.87
C PHE A 254 2.09 -5.56 -10.96
N SER A 255 1.41 -6.71 -10.86
CA SER A 255 2.02 -8.03 -11.13
C SER A 255 1.20 -8.80 -12.16
N PRO A 256 1.41 -8.58 -13.46
CA PRO A 256 0.60 -9.23 -14.47
C PRO A 256 0.82 -10.75 -14.55
N ILE A 257 1.99 -11.29 -14.21
CA ILE A 257 2.40 -12.57 -14.82
C ILE A 257 2.07 -13.83 -14.02
N ARG A 258 2.08 -13.78 -12.67
CA ARG A 258 1.87 -14.98 -11.84
C ARG A 258 0.40 -15.42 -11.81
N GLU A 259 -0.55 -14.50 -11.97
CA GLU A 259 -2.00 -14.79 -11.97
C GLU A 259 -2.64 -14.87 -13.37
N ILE A 260 -2.00 -14.40 -14.44
CA ILE A 260 -2.42 -14.69 -15.84
C ILE A 260 -2.60 -16.20 -16.05
N MET A 261 -1.83 -17.03 -15.33
CA MET A 261 -1.88 -18.48 -15.48
C MET A 261 -2.93 -19.19 -14.62
N GLN A 262 -3.58 -18.53 -13.65
CA GLN A 262 -4.41 -19.23 -12.65
C GLN A 262 -5.83 -18.70 -12.46
N THR A 263 -6.16 -17.46 -12.85
CA THR A 263 -7.53 -16.96 -12.69
C THR A 263 -7.94 -16.03 -13.84
N GLY A 264 -9.09 -16.28 -14.47
CA GLY A 264 -9.69 -15.42 -15.52
C GLY A 264 -9.98 -13.97 -15.09
N PHE A 265 -9.65 -13.61 -13.86
CA PHE A 265 -9.87 -12.32 -13.21
C PHE A 265 -8.92 -11.19 -13.69
N VAL A 266 -7.73 -11.53 -14.20
CA VAL A 266 -6.78 -10.53 -14.75
C VAL A 266 -7.36 -9.85 -15.98
N ILE A 267 -8.19 -10.55 -16.77
CA ILE A 267 -8.85 -9.97 -17.93
C ILE A 267 -9.84 -8.89 -17.48
N ASP A 268 -10.65 -9.10 -16.45
CA ASP A 268 -11.64 -8.11 -16.01
C ASP A 268 -11.00 -6.85 -15.41
N ASN A 269 -9.90 -6.96 -14.66
CA ASN A 269 -9.18 -5.79 -14.14
C ASN A 269 -8.36 -5.06 -15.21
N ILE A 270 -7.75 -5.77 -16.17
CA ILE A 270 -7.10 -5.15 -17.34
C ILE A 270 -8.17 -4.51 -18.22
N LEU A 271 -9.32 -5.13 -18.42
CA LEU A 271 -10.44 -4.56 -19.17
C LEU A 271 -11.04 -3.37 -18.45
N ARG A 272 -11.14 -3.40 -17.11
CA ARG A 272 -11.59 -2.26 -16.30
C ARG A 272 -10.58 -1.12 -16.36
N PHE A 273 -9.29 -1.38 -16.21
CA PHE A 273 -8.22 -0.39 -16.40
C PHE A 273 -8.23 0.15 -17.84
N ALA A 274 -8.41 -0.70 -18.85
CA ALA A 274 -8.49 -0.29 -20.25
C ALA A 274 -9.76 0.51 -20.57
N LYS A 275 -10.88 0.22 -19.87
CA LYS A 275 -12.19 0.85 -20.07
C LYS A 275 -12.35 2.15 -19.28
N GLU A 276 -11.89 2.16 -18.03
CA GLU A 276 -12.03 3.29 -17.07
C GLU A 276 -10.79 4.19 -17.08
N ARG A 277 -9.65 3.73 -17.62
CA ARG A 277 -8.36 4.46 -17.68
C ARG A 277 -7.81 4.91 -16.32
N SER A 278 -8.41 4.50 -15.21
CA SER A 278 -7.95 4.77 -13.86
C SER A 278 -7.49 3.47 -13.19
N GLY A 279 -6.45 3.57 -12.35
CA GLY A 279 -6.02 2.46 -11.48
C GLY A 279 -7.04 2.16 -10.39
N CYS A 280 -6.59 1.56 -9.29
CA CYS A 280 -7.41 1.46 -8.09
C CYS A 280 -7.70 2.85 -7.46
N TYR A 281 -6.85 3.83 -7.78
CA TYR A 281 -6.87 5.22 -7.31
C TYR A 281 -7.42 6.18 -8.38
N GLY A 282 -7.45 7.48 -8.07
CA GLY A 282 -7.89 8.56 -8.95
C GLY A 282 -7.12 8.65 -10.28
N LYS A 283 -7.57 9.55 -11.17
CA LYS A 283 -7.04 9.71 -12.54
C LYS A 283 -5.57 10.16 -12.57
N ASP A 284 -5.07 10.75 -11.48
CA ASP A 284 -3.68 11.17 -11.29
C ASP A 284 -2.80 10.07 -10.65
N SER A 285 -3.39 8.92 -10.30
CA SER A 285 -2.76 7.80 -9.58
C SER A 285 -2.27 8.14 -8.17
N ALA A 286 -2.70 9.27 -7.60
CA ALA A 286 -2.55 9.58 -6.18
C ALA A 286 -3.82 9.14 -5.41
N HIS A 287 -3.71 9.10 -4.09
CA HIS A 287 -4.87 9.01 -3.22
C HIS A 287 -4.71 9.92 -2.01
N PHE A 288 -5.83 10.45 -1.53
CA PHE A 288 -5.90 11.22 -0.29
C PHE A 288 -6.74 10.48 0.76
N LEU A 289 -6.43 10.70 2.03
CA LEU A 289 -7.10 10.05 3.17
C LEU A 289 -8.63 10.21 3.14
N ASN A 290 -9.11 11.32 2.59
CA ASN A 290 -10.52 11.66 2.49
C ASN A 290 -11.09 11.56 1.05
N GLU A 291 -10.36 10.96 0.11
CA GLU A 291 -10.79 10.79 -1.27
C GLU A 291 -11.79 9.65 -1.45
N VAL A 292 -12.82 9.91 -2.26
CA VAL A 292 -13.74 8.86 -2.74
C VAL A 292 -13.05 8.04 -3.84
N THR A 293 -12.50 6.88 -3.46
CA THR A 293 -11.79 5.99 -4.38
C THR A 293 -12.65 4.78 -4.79
N THR A 294 -12.05 3.70 -5.27
CA THR A 294 -12.77 2.43 -5.44
C THR A 294 -12.93 1.73 -4.09
N PRO A 295 -13.97 0.89 -3.87
CA PRO A 295 -14.12 0.13 -2.62
C PRO A 295 -12.86 -0.69 -2.27
N LEU A 296 -12.17 -1.18 -3.29
CA LEU A 296 -10.95 -1.96 -3.15
C LEU A 296 -9.77 -1.11 -2.63
N ALA A 297 -9.53 0.06 -3.22
CA ALA A 297 -8.49 0.98 -2.75
C ALA A 297 -8.77 1.45 -1.33
N ALA A 298 -10.00 1.90 -1.06
CA ALA A 298 -10.41 2.32 0.27
C ALA A 298 -10.18 1.24 1.35
N SER A 299 -10.39 -0.04 1.00
CA SER A 299 -10.13 -1.15 1.92
C SER A 299 -8.68 -1.59 2.03
N LEU A 300 -7.85 -1.33 1.01
CA LEU A 300 -6.40 -1.53 1.07
C LEU A 300 -5.79 -0.49 2.03
N GLU A 301 -6.04 0.78 1.72
CA GLU A 301 -5.42 1.90 2.42
C GLU A 301 -6.04 2.09 3.80
N GLY A 302 -7.36 1.92 3.94
CA GLY A 302 -8.03 2.00 5.24
C GLY A 302 -7.50 0.94 6.24
N TRP A 303 -7.07 -0.22 5.77
CA TRP A 303 -6.40 -1.22 6.59
C TRP A 303 -5.01 -0.77 7.05
N ALA A 304 -4.21 -0.20 6.14
CA ALA A 304 -2.89 0.30 6.48
C ALA A 304 -2.95 1.50 7.44
N ILE A 305 -3.86 2.43 7.19
CA ILE A 305 -4.12 3.61 8.02
C ILE A 305 -4.65 3.21 9.40
N PHE A 306 -5.50 2.19 9.50
CA PHE A 306 -5.92 1.65 10.81
C PHE A 306 -4.73 1.28 11.70
N HIS A 307 -3.71 0.65 11.11
CA HIS A 307 -2.48 0.30 11.84
C HIS A 307 -1.63 1.51 12.22
N GLU A 308 -1.68 2.59 11.45
CA GLU A 308 -1.10 3.86 11.86
C GLU A 308 -1.82 4.43 13.09
N MET A 309 -3.15 4.49 13.03
CA MET A 309 -3.99 5.05 14.08
C MET A 309 -3.84 4.30 15.41
N ILE A 310 -3.83 2.96 15.39
CA ILE A 310 -3.75 2.17 16.63
C ILE A 310 -2.39 2.32 17.35
N ASN A 311 -1.36 2.80 16.64
CA ASN A 311 -0.03 3.03 17.19
C ASN A 311 0.27 4.51 17.49
N SER A 312 -0.64 5.44 17.13
CA SER A 312 -0.47 6.87 17.40
C SER A 312 -1.81 7.62 17.46
N GLU A 313 -2.16 8.09 18.65
CA GLU A 313 -3.35 8.94 18.86
C GLU A 313 -3.24 10.30 18.13
N GLU A 314 -2.02 10.82 17.97
CA GLU A 314 -1.76 12.03 17.16
C GLU A 314 -2.19 11.81 15.71
N VAL A 315 -1.84 10.65 15.13
CA VAL A 315 -2.20 10.27 13.77
C VAL A 315 -3.71 10.00 13.67
N ALA A 316 -4.29 9.30 14.65
CA ALA A 316 -5.74 9.09 14.70
C ALA A 316 -6.54 10.40 14.74
N ALA A 317 -6.08 11.39 15.50
CA ALA A 317 -6.71 12.70 15.56
C ALA A 317 -6.58 13.47 14.23
N GLU A 318 -5.43 13.36 13.55
CA GLU A 318 -5.22 13.99 12.25
C GLU A 318 -6.11 13.37 11.16
N ILE A 319 -6.18 12.05 11.07
CA ILE A 319 -7.03 11.37 10.08
C ILE A 319 -8.50 11.75 10.28
N ARG A 320 -8.99 11.78 11.53
CA ARG A 320 -10.36 12.24 11.84
C ARG A 320 -10.63 13.65 11.35
N ARG A 321 -9.69 14.59 11.53
CA ARG A 321 -9.81 15.95 11.00
C ARG A 321 -9.89 15.95 9.47
N GLN A 322 -9.07 15.15 8.81
CA GLN A 322 -9.04 15.12 7.35
C GLN A 322 -10.34 14.58 6.73
N VAL A 323 -11.01 13.63 7.40
CA VAL A 323 -12.29 13.07 6.93
C VAL A 323 -13.54 13.88 7.32
N GLU A 324 -13.38 15.07 7.93
CA GLU A 324 -14.49 16.01 8.16
C GLU A 324 -15.13 16.48 6.85
N ARG A 325 -14.39 16.41 5.74
CA ARG A 325 -14.85 16.71 4.38
C ARG A 325 -14.34 15.64 3.44
N LEU A 326 -15.11 15.30 2.42
CA LEU A 326 -14.73 14.28 1.44
C LEU A 326 -14.24 14.93 0.14
N ALA A 327 -13.16 14.39 -0.43
CA ALA A 327 -12.61 14.84 -1.69
C ALA A 327 -13.20 14.03 -2.85
N PHE A 328 -13.82 14.74 -3.80
CA PHE A 328 -14.32 14.19 -5.05
C PHE A 328 -13.43 14.66 -6.19
N GLU A 329 -12.95 13.72 -7.00
CA GLU A 329 -12.15 14.05 -8.17
C GLU A 329 -12.98 14.83 -9.21
N ARG A 330 -12.42 15.95 -9.70
CA ARG A 330 -13.02 16.80 -10.72
C ARG A 330 -12.87 16.17 -12.10
N PRO A 331 -13.91 16.25 -12.96
CA PRO A 331 -13.78 15.88 -14.35
C PRO A 331 -12.80 16.83 -15.06
N GLY A 332 -11.99 16.29 -15.97
CA GLY A 332 -11.07 17.08 -16.78
C GLY A 332 -9.61 16.61 -16.70
N PRO A 333 -8.70 17.30 -17.40
CA PRO A 333 -7.28 16.95 -17.41
C PRO A 333 -6.67 17.03 -16.01
N VAL A 334 -5.65 16.20 -15.74
CA VAL A 334 -4.91 16.21 -14.47
C VAL A 334 -4.04 17.45 -14.39
N THR A 335 -4.18 18.21 -13.30
CA THR A 335 -3.31 19.36 -13.00
C THR A 335 -2.13 18.99 -12.09
N TYR A 336 -2.18 17.82 -11.45
CA TYR A 336 -1.27 17.35 -10.41
C TYR A 336 -1.24 18.28 -9.19
N THR A 337 -2.39 18.87 -8.87
CA THR A 337 -2.58 19.71 -7.68
C THR A 337 -3.89 19.36 -7.01
N PHE A 338 -3.91 19.26 -5.68
CA PHE A 338 -5.12 18.90 -4.94
C PHE A 338 -6.29 19.85 -5.27
N ASP A 339 -6.06 21.16 -5.18
CA ASP A 339 -7.10 22.17 -5.43
C ASP A 339 -7.59 22.19 -6.89
N GLY A 340 -6.72 21.83 -7.85
CA GLY A 340 -7.05 21.78 -9.27
C GLY A 340 -7.78 20.50 -9.67
N ASP A 341 -7.49 19.39 -9.01
CA ASP A 341 -8.02 18.06 -9.36
C ASP A 341 -9.17 17.59 -8.47
N TYR A 342 -9.40 18.21 -7.31
CA TYR A 342 -10.39 17.75 -6.33
C TYR A 342 -11.37 18.85 -5.89
N GLU A 343 -12.56 18.41 -5.51
CA GLU A 343 -13.60 19.22 -4.86
C GLU A 343 -13.83 18.66 -3.45
N LEU A 344 -13.58 19.47 -2.43
CA LEU A 344 -13.91 19.12 -1.05
C LEU A 344 -15.37 19.44 -0.75
N VAL A 345 -16.13 18.43 -0.34
CA VAL A 345 -17.56 18.54 0.00
C VAL A 345 -17.80 18.19 1.45
N ASN A 346 -18.85 18.76 2.03
CA ASN A 346 -19.28 18.45 3.40
C ASN A 346 -20.14 17.19 3.43
N TRP A 347 -20.32 16.61 4.61
CA TRP A 347 -21.16 15.42 4.80
C TRP A 347 -22.64 15.62 4.45
N ASP A 348 -23.15 16.85 4.46
CA ASP A 348 -24.53 17.17 4.08
C ASP A 348 -24.74 17.26 2.55
N ASP A 349 -23.66 17.22 1.75
CA ASP A 349 -23.76 17.19 0.29
C ASP A 349 -24.53 15.93 -0.18
N PRO A 350 -25.50 16.07 -1.10
CA PRO A 350 -26.33 14.96 -1.56
C PRO A 350 -25.55 13.86 -2.29
N ARG A 351 -24.33 14.13 -2.76
CA ARG A 351 -23.43 13.13 -3.34
C ARG A 351 -22.84 12.20 -2.28
N VAL A 352 -22.80 12.62 -1.01
CA VAL A 352 -22.27 11.83 0.10
C VAL A 352 -23.37 10.90 0.63
N THR A 353 -23.45 9.72 0.01
CA THR A 353 -24.27 8.58 0.44
C THR A 353 -23.47 7.61 1.30
N GLY A 354 -24.13 6.68 2.01
CA GLY A 354 -23.44 5.66 2.81
C GLY A 354 -22.42 4.83 2.00
N PRO A 355 -22.78 4.28 0.84
CA PRO A 355 -21.83 3.55 -0.01
C PRO A 355 -20.67 4.42 -0.51
N VAL A 356 -20.87 5.73 -0.69
CA VAL A 356 -19.80 6.67 -1.06
C VAL A 356 -18.86 6.91 0.12
N ALA A 357 -19.38 7.08 1.34
CA ALA A 357 -18.56 7.21 2.55
C ALA A 357 -17.68 5.96 2.77
N LEU A 358 -18.22 4.76 2.55
CA LEU A 358 -17.45 3.51 2.61
C LEU A 358 -16.42 3.36 1.49
N ARG A 359 -16.33 4.29 0.53
CA ARG A 359 -15.28 4.34 -0.50
C ARG A 359 -14.14 5.30 -0.15
N VAL A 360 -14.08 5.76 1.10
CA VAL A 360 -13.04 6.65 1.61
C VAL A 360 -12.16 5.89 2.59
N GLU A 361 -10.85 5.86 2.34
CA GLU A 361 -9.90 5.08 3.14
C GLU A 361 -9.85 5.51 4.61
N GLY A 362 -9.84 6.82 4.87
CA GLY A 362 -9.84 7.36 6.23
C GLY A 362 -11.12 7.02 7.00
N VAL A 363 -12.28 6.97 6.33
CA VAL A 363 -13.56 6.55 6.96
C VAL A 363 -13.48 5.08 7.36
N GLN A 364 -12.99 4.21 6.46
CA GLN A 364 -12.81 2.80 6.79
C GLN A 364 -11.79 2.61 7.93
N ALA A 365 -10.70 3.37 7.94
CA ALA A 365 -9.71 3.33 9.01
C ALA A 365 -10.31 3.75 10.36
N CYS A 366 -11.15 4.80 10.39
CA CYS A 366 -11.84 5.23 11.60
C CYS A 366 -12.80 4.15 12.12
N ILE A 367 -13.54 3.47 11.24
CA ILE A 367 -14.38 2.32 11.62
C ILE A 367 -13.54 1.23 12.30
N LEU A 368 -12.46 0.78 11.65
CA LEU A 368 -11.60 -0.28 12.17
C LEU A 368 -10.91 0.13 13.49
N TYR A 369 -10.45 1.37 13.58
CA TYR A 369 -9.86 1.93 14.79
C TYR A 369 -10.86 1.96 15.95
N ARG A 370 -12.10 2.40 15.71
CA ARG A 370 -13.14 2.41 16.75
C ARG A 370 -13.55 1.01 17.15
N LEU A 371 -13.67 0.06 16.22
CA LEU A 371 -13.87 -1.35 16.56
C LEU A 371 -12.76 -1.84 17.51
N ALA A 372 -11.51 -1.49 17.23
CA ALA A 372 -10.37 -1.88 18.06
C ALA A 372 -10.32 -1.20 19.44
N ARG A 373 -10.99 -0.06 19.63
CA ARG A 373 -10.90 0.75 20.86
C ARG A 373 -12.15 0.70 21.74
N GLU A 374 -13.32 0.61 21.13
CA GLU A 374 -14.62 0.68 21.82
C GLU A 374 -15.24 -0.69 22.07
N THR A 375 -14.72 -1.74 21.44
CA THR A 375 -15.22 -3.11 21.63
C THR A 375 -14.26 -3.91 22.50
N ARG A 376 -14.77 -4.97 23.14
CA ARG A 376 -13.98 -5.91 23.94
C ARG A 376 -13.07 -6.80 23.10
N ALA A 377 -13.29 -6.88 21.79
CA ALA A 377 -12.48 -7.65 20.86
C ALA A 377 -11.05 -7.07 20.70
N ASP A 378 -10.85 -5.79 21.03
CA ASP A 378 -9.61 -5.03 20.85
C ASP A 378 -9.05 -5.06 19.41
N TRP A 379 -7.86 -4.49 19.20
CA TRP A 379 -7.21 -4.47 17.89
C TRP A 379 -6.86 -5.87 17.36
N ARG A 380 -6.58 -6.84 18.23
CA ARG A 380 -6.28 -8.23 17.85
C ARG A 380 -7.52 -8.92 17.32
N GLY A 381 -8.70 -8.64 17.89
CA GLY A 381 -9.96 -9.16 17.37
C GLY A 381 -10.24 -8.66 15.95
N VAL A 382 -9.96 -7.38 15.68
CA VAL A 382 -10.03 -6.81 14.32
C VAL A 382 -9.05 -7.52 13.37
N CYS A 383 -7.79 -7.73 13.79
CA CYS A 383 -6.79 -8.46 13.00
C CYS A 383 -7.16 -9.93 12.76
N GLN A 384 -7.77 -10.59 13.74
CA GLN A 384 -8.22 -11.97 13.63
C GLN A 384 -9.37 -12.07 12.62
N ALA A 385 -10.36 -11.17 12.71
CA ALA A 385 -11.45 -11.08 11.74
C ALA A 385 -10.91 -10.83 10.33
N PHE A 386 -9.97 -9.89 10.17
CA PHE A 386 -9.29 -9.65 8.90
C PHE A 386 -8.63 -10.92 8.35
N SER A 387 -7.89 -11.63 9.19
CA SER A 387 -7.11 -12.81 8.81
C SER A 387 -7.97 -13.94 8.24
N LEU A 388 -9.20 -14.13 8.74
CA LEU A 388 -10.14 -15.15 8.24
C LEU A 388 -10.63 -14.86 6.83
N VAL A 389 -10.73 -13.59 6.46
CA VAL A 389 -11.18 -13.15 5.14
C VAL A 389 -10.03 -12.56 4.32
N ASN A 390 -8.79 -12.81 4.72
CA ASN A 390 -7.60 -12.34 4.03
C ASN A 390 -7.45 -13.13 2.72
N ARG A 391 -8.12 -12.65 1.68
CA ARG A 391 -8.16 -13.19 0.33
C ARG A 391 -8.05 -12.03 -0.66
N ASN A 392 -7.75 -12.36 -1.91
CA ASN A 392 -7.74 -11.37 -2.97
C ASN A 392 -9.12 -10.68 -3.06
N LEU A 393 -9.14 -9.36 -3.20
CA LEU A 393 -10.34 -8.53 -3.38
C LEU A 393 -11.29 -8.45 -2.17
N ARG A 394 -10.79 -8.76 -0.98
CA ARG A 394 -11.51 -8.45 0.26
C ARG A 394 -11.83 -6.95 0.30
N ILE A 395 -13.04 -6.63 0.76
CA ILE A 395 -13.44 -5.27 1.13
C ILE A 395 -13.85 -5.22 2.60
N LEU A 396 -14.07 -4.02 3.14
CA LEU A 396 -14.47 -3.82 4.54
C LEU A 396 -15.66 -4.69 4.96
N ARG A 397 -16.64 -4.86 4.08
CA ARG A 397 -17.79 -5.75 4.29
C ARG A 397 -17.39 -7.15 4.76
N ASP A 398 -16.39 -7.75 4.12
CA ASP A 398 -15.93 -9.10 4.47
C ASP A 398 -15.36 -9.12 5.91
N VAL A 399 -14.58 -8.09 6.27
CA VAL A 399 -13.97 -7.96 7.61
C VAL A 399 -15.06 -7.78 8.66
N LEU A 400 -16.04 -6.91 8.42
CA LEU A 400 -17.14 -6.64 9.35
C LEU A 400 -18.02 -7.88 9.59
N ARG A 401 -18.34 -8.63 8.54
CA ARG A 401 -19.07 -9.91 8.67
C ARG A 401 -18.26 -10.93 9.47
N SER A 402 -16.96 -11.03 9.19
CA SER A 402 -16.08 -11.92 9.95
C SER A 402 -15.97 -11.49 11.42
N PHE A 403 -15.96 -10.18 11.69
CA PHE A 403 -15.90 -9.63 13.04
C PHE A 403 -17.15 -10.00 13.83
N ILE A 404 -18.34 -9.78 13.27
CA ILE A 404 -19.60 -10.17 13.92
C ILE A 404 -19.71 -11.69 14.11
N HIS A 405 -19.20 -12.47 13.16
CA HIS A 405 -19.17 -13.93 13.30
C HIS A 405 -18.32 -14.38 14.50
N LEU A 406 -17.15 -13.76 14.71
CA LEU A 406 -16.26 -14.04 15.84
C LEU A 406 -16.77 -13.47 17.16
N PHE A 407 -17.42 -12.31 17.11
CA PHE A 407 -17.84 -11.52 18.28
C PHE A 407 -19.33 -11.17 18.20
N PRO A 408 -20.24 -12.15 18.19
CA PRO A 408 -21.67 -11.93 17.95
C PRO A 408 -22.33 -11.08 19.04
N ASP A 409 -21.81 -11.11 20.26
CA ASP A 409 -22.27 -10.28 21.38
C ASP A 409 -21.83 -8.81 21.26
N GLN A 410 -20.95 -8.48 20.31
CA GLN A 410 -20.46 -7.12 20.01
C GLN A 410 -21.00 -6.61 18.67
N ALA A 411 -21.92 -7.35 18.03
CA ALA A 411 -22.53 -6.97 16.77
C ALA A 411 -23.21 -5.59 16.84
N ALA A 412 -23.81 -5.27 17.98
CA ALA A 412 -24.52 -4.02 18.13
C ALA A 412 -23.58 -2.80 18.13
N ASP A 413 -22.44 -2.90 18.81
CA ASP A 413 -21.40 -1.88 18.82
C ASP A 413 -20.79 -1.69 17.43
N ALA A 414 -20.53 -2.78 16.72
CA ALA A 414 -19.98 -2.74 15.37
C ALA A 414 -20.91 -2.00 14.39
N ILE A 415 -22.21 -2.30 14.44
CA ILE A 415 -23.22 -1.61 13.62
C ILE A 415 -23.29 -0.13 13.97
N ARG A 416 -23.33 0.20 15.27
CA ARG A 416 -23.35 1.60 15.76
C ARG A 416 -22.14 2.38 15.26
N ILE A 417 -20.93 1.82 15.41
CA ILE A 417 -19.68 2.46 14.96
C ILE A 417 -19.73 2.76 13.47
N VAL A 418 -20.13 1.78 12.64
CA VAL A 418 -20.24 2.02 11.19
C VAL A 418 -21.29 3.08 10.86
N ASP A 419 -22.41 3.07 11.56
CA ASP A 419 -23.46 4.06 11.34
C ASP A 419 -22.99 5.48 11.68
N GLU A 420 -22.32 5.65 12.81
CA GLU A 420 -21.78 6.93 13.26
C GLU A 420 -20.64 7.44 12.34
N GLU A 421 -19.68 6.59 11.97
CA GLU A 421 -18.57 6.95 11.08
C GLU A 421 -19.02 7.23 9.63
N THR A 422 -20.21 6.77 9.25
CA THR A 422 -20.86 7.13 7.99
C THR A 422 -21.90 8.24 8.16
N HIS A 423 -21.93 8.92 9.31
CA HIS A 423 -22.85 10.03 9.63
C HIS A 423 -24.32 9.67 9.40
N GLY A 424 -24.72 8.42 9.67
CA GLY A 424 -26.09 7.95 9.47
C GLY A 424 -26.51 7.88 7.99
N LYS A 425 -25.56 7.86 7.05
CA LYS A 425 -25.86 7.89 5.60
C LYS A 425 -26.20 6.54 4.98
N LEU A 426 -25.91 5.43 5.66
CA LEU A 426 -26.27 4.10 5.18
C LEU A 426 -27.78 3.87 5.34
N THR A 427 -28.46 3.33 4.34
CA THR A 427 -29.85 2.88 4.50
C THR A 427 -29.91 1.60 5.32
N LEU A 428 -31.13 1.20 5.69
CA LEU A 428 -31.36 -0.10 6.31
C LEU A 428 -30.82 -1.24 5.43
N ASP A 429 -31.24 -1.27 4.18
CA ASP A 429 -30.85 -2.33 3.25
C ASP A 429 -29.33 -2.38 3.06
N GLU A 430 -28.66 -1.23 3.09
CA GLU A 430 -27.19 -1.15 3.02
C GLU A 430 -26.50 -1.67 4.29
N LEU A 431 -27.04 -1.39 5.48
CA LEU A 431 -26.52 -1.98 6.74
C LEU A 431 -26.74 -3.50 6.76
N THR A 432 -27.90 -3.96 6.29
CA THR A 432 -28.19 -5.39 6.15
C THR A 432 -27.26 -6.05 5.13
N ASP A 433 -26.98 -5.43 3.97
CA ASP A 433 -25.96 -5.95 3.06
C ASP A 433 -24.58 -5.96 3.72
N LEU A 434 -24.23 -4.95 4.50
CA LEU A 434 -22.90 -4.87 5.09
C LEU A 434 -22.67 -5.99 6.12
N PHE A 435 -23.62 -6.23 7.01
CA PHE A 435 -23.46 -7.15 8.13
C PHE A 435 -24.12 -8.54 7.94
N GLY A 436 -24.98 -8.68 6.94
CA GLY A 436 -25.84 -9.86 6.74
C GLY A 436 -27.10 -9.82 7.61
N ASP A 437 -27.93 -10.85 7.49
CA ASP A 437 -29.15 -11.01 8.28
C ASP A 437 -28.81 -11.30 9.75
N SER A 438 -28.64 -10.25 10.56
CA SER A 438 -28.43 -10.36 12.00
C SER A 438 -29.71 -10.02 12.77
N PRO A 439 -30.14 -10.84 13.74
CA PRO A 439 -31.26 -10.49 14.62
C PRO A 439 -31.00 -9.22 15.46
N THR A 440 -29.74 -8.79 15.58
CA THR A 440 -29.37 -7.54 16.27
C THR A 440 -29.63 -6.27 15.45
N LEU A 441 -29.75 -6.36 14.12
CA LEU A 441 -30.01 -5.19 13.27
C LEU A 441 -31.36 -4.56 13.62
N GLY A 442 -32.44 -5.35 13.65
CA GLY A 442 -33.82 -4.86 13.83
C GLY A 442 -33.99 -3.89 15.02
N PRO A 443 -33.60 -4.28 16.25
CA PRO A 443 -33.71 -3.40 17.42
C PRO A 443 -32.84 -2.14 17.37
N LEU A 444 -31.64 -2.22 16.79
CA LEU A 444 -30.75 -1.07 16.61
C LEU A 444 -31.36 -0.02 15.68
N LEU A 445 -31.93 -0.50 14.58
CA LEU A 445 -32.56 0.34 13.57
C LEU A 445 -33.82 1.02 14.08
N ALA A 446 -34.59 0.37 14.96
CA ALA A 446 -35.76 0.96 15.59
C ALA A 446 -35.44 2.18 16.48
N ASN A 447 -34.17 2.32 16.88
CA ASN A 447 -33.69 3.43 17.71
C ASN A 447 -32.87 4.47 16.93
N ARG A 448 -32.64 4.27 15.63
CA ARG A 448 -31.85 5.17 14.79
C ARG A 448 -32.55 6.52 14.65
N GLY A 449 -31.84 7.62 14.93
CA GLY A 449 -32.39 8.99 14.91
C GLY A 449 -33.07 9.44 16.21
N ARG A 450 -33.10 8.59 17.26
CA ARG A 450 -33.39 9.06 18.62
C ARG A 450 -32.06 9.49 19.26
N PRO A 451 -31.97 10.63 19.97
CA PRO A 451 -30.78 10.94 20.75
C PRO A 451 -30.56 9.78 21.72
N GLY A 452 -29.47 9.06 21.54
CA GLY A 452 -29.10 7.97 22.43
C GLY A 452 -28.90 8.52 23.85
N PRO A 453 -29.10 7.69 24.89
CA PRO A 453 -28.67 8.07 26.23
C PRO A 453 -27.18 8.43 26.15
N ALA A 454 -26.82 9.61 26.66
CA ALA A 454 -25.45 10.09 26.66
C ALA A 454 -24.53 8.98 27.16
N PHE A 455 -23.51 8.66 26.35
CA PHE A 455 -22.51 7.68 26.71
C PHE A 455 -21.86 8.17 28.00
N CYS A 456 -22.12 7.47 29.12
CA CYS A 456 -21.31 7.66 30.31
C CYS A 456 -19.89 7.25 29.90
N PRO A 457 -18.89 8.13 30.01
CA PRO A 457 -17.51 7.71 29.82
C PRO A 457 -17.30 6.49 30.70
N VAL A 458 -16.80 5.41 30.12
CA VAL A 458 -16.25 4.32 30.92
C VAL A 458 -15.19 4.99 31.77
N GLU A 459 -15.42 5.08 33.09
CA GLU A 459 -14.38 5.49 34.03
C GLU A 459 -13.14 4.70 33.63
N GLU A 460 -12.05 5.39 33.30
CA GLU A 460 -10.75 4.76 33.16
C GLU A 460 -10.52 4.01 34.48
N THR A 461 -10.83 2.72 34.48
CA THR A 461 -10.30 1.82 35.50
C THR A 461 -8.81 1.97 35.36
N GLU A 462 -8.18 2.64 36.32
CA GLU A 462 -6.74 2.71 36.49
C GLU A 462 -6.20 1.33 36.11
N SER A 463 -5.54 1.27 34.95
CA SER A 463 -4.85 0.08 34.51
C SER A 463 -3.78 -0.15 35.56
N SER A 464 -4.06 -1.04 36.51
CA SER A 464 -3.05 -1.56 37.40
C SER A 464 -1.88 -1.99 36.51
N ALA A 465 -0.70 -1.42 36.79
CA ALA A 465 0.48 -1.75 36.04
C ALA A 465 0.59 -3.29 35.98
N PRO A 466 0.84 -3.88 34.80
CA PRO A 466 1.00 -5.32 34.71
C PRO A 466 2.09 -5.72 35.73
N PRO A 467 1.89 -6.80 36.49
CA PRO A 467 2.91 -7.28 37.42
C PRO A 467 4.22 -7.41 36.64
N SER A 468 5.33 -6.88 37.18
CA SER A 468 6.62 -6.96 36.53
C SER A 468 6.98 -8.43 36.31
N VAL A 469 6.81 -8.92 35.09
CA VAL A 469 7.24 -10.25 34.71
C VAL A 469 8.75 -10.19 34.54
N ASP A 470 9.48 -10.83 35.44
CA ASP A 470 10.91 -11.07 35.28
C ASP A 470 11.11 -11.90 33.99
N PRO A 471 11.81 -11.38 32.96
CA PRO A 471 11.99 -12.09 31.70
C PRO A 471 12.82 -13.39 31.81
N ARG A 472 13.32 -13.73 33.01
CA ARG A 472 14.16 -14.91 33.23
C ARG A 472 13.44 -16.15 33.77
N SER A 473 12.14 -16.12 34.07
CA SER A 473 11.46 -17.26 34.71
C SER A 473 10.65 -18.18 33.78
N SER A 474 10.55 -17.90 32.47
CA SER A 474 9.69 -18.68 31.55
C SER A 474 10.44 -19.52 30.51
N LEU A 475 11.77 -19.63 30.62
CA LEU A 475 12.63 -20.38 29.67
C LEU A 475 13.21 -21.69 30.24
N GLN A 476 12.71 -22.20 31.38
CA GLN A 476 13.31 -23.35 32.06
C GLN A 476 12.38 -24.54 32.37
N THR A 477 11.13 -24.57 31.89
CA THR A 477 10.21 -25.68 32.19
C THR A 477 9.48 -26.24 30.96
N GLY A 478 10.21 -26.55 29.89
CA GLY A 478 9.59 -27.12 28.69
C GLY A 478 10.50 -27.83 27.70
N LEU A 479 11.62 -28.42 28.15
CA LEU A 479 12.57 -29.11 27.25
C LEU A 479 13.14 -30.43 27.80
N GLU A 480 12.56 -31.00 28.85
CA GLU A 480 13.01 -32.30 29.40
C GLU A 480 12.02 -33.47 29.19
N ASP A 481 10.85 -33.27 28.57
CA ASP A 481 9.81 -34.33 28.45
C ASP A 481 9.64 -34.93 27.04
N ILE A 482 10.62 -34.79 26.12
CA ILE A 482 10.54 -35.41 24.79
C ILE A 482 11.86 -36.10 24.41
N LEU A 483 12.36 -37.01 25.24
CA LEU A 483 13.29 -38.06 24.83
C LEU A 483 13.17 -39.26 25.77
N ASP A 484 12.10 -40.05 25.62
CA ASP A 484 12.06 -41.43 26.09
C ASP A 484 11.22 -42.26 25.11
N LEU A 485 11.90 -42.94 24.18
CA LEU A 485 11.34 -44.04 23.40
C LEU A 485 12.02 -45.33 23.88
N PRO A 486 11.24 -46.36 24.27
CA PRO A 486 11.79 -47.61 24.77
C PRO A 486 12.37 -48.44 23.61
N THR A 487 13.55 -49.00 23.85
CA THR A 487 14.14 -50.09 23.07
C THR A 487 13.45 -51.41 23.42
N GLU A 488 12.75 -51.99 22.44
CA GLU A 488 12.69 -53.44 22.18
C GLU A 488 12.73 -53.69 20.66
#